data_AF-L0J6Z5-F1
#
_entry.id   AF-L0J6Z5-F1
#
_cell.length_a   1.000
_cell.length_b   1.000
_cell.length_c   1.000
_cell.angle_alpha   90.00
_cell.angle_beta   90.00
_cell.angle_gamma   90.00
#
_symmetry.space_group_name_H-M   'P 1'
#
loop_
_entity.id
_entity.type
_entity.pdbx_description
1 polymer ?
#
loop_
_entity_poly.entity_id
_entity_poly.type
_entity_poly.pdbx_seq_one_letter_code
_entity_poly.pdbx_strand_id
1 'polypeptide(L)'
;MAIAFHWSPSTRRASIRRRGLIIGATPAVNGVEDDHRNPWISLAPTPALAWWMSGEALEGGGFAAEDPVWDLWEVNLAGIEHTTGTPSYPEITVPSCIPPDRLTWIGTRTFGVGDAA
;
A
#
# COMPACT_ATOMS: atom_id res chain seq x y z
N MET A 1 -13.76 -3.49 15.97
CA MET A 1 -12.86 -4.12 14.97
C MET A 1 -12.16 -2.98 14.25
N ALA A 2 -10.82 -2.94 14.28
CA ALA A 2 -10.05 -1.88 13.63
C ALA A 2 -9.76 -2.31 12.19
N ILE A 3 -10.19 -1.51 11.21
CA ILE A 3 -9.98 -1.74 9.78
C ILE A 3 -9.08 -0.63 9.24
N ALA A 4 -8.15 -1.00 8.37
CA ALA A 4 -7.31 -0.07 7.62
C ALA A 4 -7.14 -0.57 6.18
N PHE A 5 -6.46 0.21 5.35
CA PHE A 5 -6.38 -0.02 3.92
C PHE A 5 -4.94 0.04 3.43
N HIS A 6 -4.53 -0.95 2.63
CA HIS A 6 -3.23 -0.98 1.99
C HIS A 6 -3.37 -0.83 0.48
N TRP A 7 -2.41 -0.16 -0.15
CA TRP A 7 -2.32 0.00 -1.61
C TRP A 7 -1.03 -0.63 -2.12
N SER A 8 -1.08 -1.31 -3.26
CA SER A 8 0.08 -1.97 -3.85
C SER A 8 -0.09 -2.15 -5.36
N PRO A 9 0.99 -2.22 -6.16
CA PRO A 9 0.89 -2.62 -7.57
C PRO A 9 0.22 -3.99 -7.74
N SER A 10 -0.62 -4.14 -8.76
CA SER A 10 -1.41 -5.37 -8.96
C SER A 10 -0.54 -6.59 -9.26
N THR A 11 0.69 -6.40 -9.74
CA THR A 11 1.69 -7.46 -9.89
C THR A 11 2.06 -8.14 -8.56
N ARG A 12 1.84 -7.47 -7.42
CA ARG A 12 2.06 -8.03 -6.08
C ARG A 12 0.90 -8.86 -5.57
N ARG A 13 -0.27 -8.82 -6.20
CA ARG A 13 -1.50 -9.50 -5.75
C ARG A 13 -1.28 -10.97 -5.42
N ALA A 14 -0.64 -11.72 -6.32
CA ALA A 14 -0.40 -13.14 -6.12
C ALA A 14 0.52 -13.41 -4.91
N SER A 15 1.53 -12.56 -4.68
CA SER A 15 2.42 -12.68 -3.54
C SER A 15 1.70 -12.32 -2.23
N ILE A 16 0.91 -11.23 -2.23
CA ILE A 16 0.15 -10.78 -1.06
C ILE A 16 -0.87 -11.83 -0.64
N ARG A 17 -1.61 -12.42 -1.57
CA ARG A 17 -2.54 -13.53 -1.27
C ARG A 17 -1.86 -14.74 -0.64
N ARG A 18 -0.62 -15.03 -1.05
CA ARG A 18 0.11 -16.21 -0.60
C ARG A 18 0.85 -15.99 0.72
N ARG A 19 1.41 -14.79 0.93
CA ARG A 19 2.37 -14.52 2.00
C ARG A 19 1.98 -13.38 2.93
N GLY A 20 0.94 -12.63 2.59
CA GLY A 20 0.57 -11.41 3.30
C GLY A 20 1.44 -10.20 2.92
N LEU A 21 1.39 -9.17 3.77
CA LEU A 21 2.25 -7.98 3.69
C LEU A 21 3.51 -8.23 4.53
N ILE A 22 4.68 -8.14 3.90
CA ILE A 22 5.96 -8.49 4.53
C ILE A 22 6.81 -7.23 4.67
N ILE A 23 7.27 -6.94 5.88
CA ILE A 23 8.26 -5.90 6.14
C ILE A 23 9.56 -6.28 5.44
N GLY A 24 10.17 -5.31 4.76
CA GLY A 24 11.38 -5.56 3.98
C GLY A 24 11.12 -6.43 2.75
N ALA A 25 9.89 -6.56 2.27
CA ALA A 25 9.65 -7.08 0.92
C ALA A 25 10.46 -6.27 -0.10
N THR A 26 11.01 -6.92 -1.13
CA THR A 26 11.66 -6.21 -2.23
C THR A 26 10.69 -5.17 -2.76
N PRO A 27 11.10 -3.88 -2.82
CA PRO A 27 10.21 -2.82 -3.27
C PRO A 27 9.61 -3.20 -4.61
N ALA A 28 8.33 -2.88 -4.80
CA ALA A 28 7.75 -2.94 -6.13
C ALA A 28 8.41 -1.89 -7.01
N VAL A 29 8.63 -0.71 -6.43
CA VAL A 29 9.13 0.50 -7.09
C VAL A 29 10.49 0.89 -6.54
N ASN A 30 11.50 0.98 -7.43
CA ASN A 30 12.81 1.56 -7.09
C ASN A 30 12.76 3.08 -7.23
N GLY A 31 11.99 3.73 -6.36
CA GLY A 31 11.87 5.18 -6.29
C GLY A 31 12.93 5.79 -5.38
N VAL A 32 14.00 6.30 -5.99
CA VAL A 32 15.02 7.23 -5.46
C VAL A 32 16.04 6.71 -4.41
N GLU A 33 17.31 6.71 -4.84
CA GLU A 33 18.64 6.76 -4.17
C GLU A 33 19.00 6.00 -2.87
N ASP A 34 18.07 5.46 -2.10
CA ASP A 34 18.40 4.64 -0.94
C ASP A 34 17.56 3.36 -0.95
N ASP A 35 18.18 2.24 -0.60
CA ASP A 35 17.51 0.98 -0.23
C ASP A 35 16.69 1.14 1.08
N HIS A 36 16.03 2.29 1.28
CA HIS A 36 15.29 2.63 2.48
C HIS A 36 14.05 1.74 2.59
N ARG A 37 14.23 0.64 3.32
CA ARG A 37 13.13 -0.26 3.66
C ARG A 37 12.50 0.23 4.95
N ASN A 38 11.29 0.79 4.84
CA ASN A 38 10.49 1.11 6.00
C ASN A 38 10.40 -0.13 6.91
N PRO A 39 10.78 -0.03 8.19
CA PRO A 39 10.65 -1.14 9.15
C PRO A 39 9.19 -1.35 9.60
N TRP A 40 8.22 -0.95 8.79
CA TRP A 40 6.78 -1.08 9.04
C TRP A 40 6.00 -1.25 7.73
N ILE A 41 4.76 -1.71 7.85
CA ILE A 41 3.77 -1.66 6.77
C ILE A 41 2.97 -0.34 6.89
N SER A 42 2.91 0.40 5.79
CA SER A 42 2.09 1.60 5.65
C SER A 42 0.65 1.26 5.26
N LEU A 43 -0.30 1.80 6.02
CA LEU A 43 -1.74 1.66 5.83
C LEU A 43 -2.42 3.03 5.92
N ALA A 44 -3.62 3.14 5.37
CA ALA A 44 -4.47 4.31 5.49
C ALA A 44 -5.75 3.98 6.29
N PRO A 45 -6.30 4.93 7.07
CA PRO A 45 -7.57 4.76 7.78
C PRO A 45 -8.79 4.69 6.87
N THR A 46 -8.67 5.12 5.61
CA THR A 46 -9.79 5.11 4.64
C THR A 46 -9.34 4.64 3.25
N PRO A 47 -10.24 4.07 2.44
CA PRO A 47 -9.97 3.73 1.04
C PRO A 47 -9.54 4.94 0.23
N ALA A 48 -10.19 6.09 0.46
CA ALA A 48 -9.93 7.33 -0.27
C ALA A 48 -8.50 7.83 -0.02
N LEU A 49 -8.04 7.76 1.23
CA LEU A 49 -6.68 8.15 1.57
C LEU A 49 -5.65 7.16 1.02
N ALA A 50 -5.90 5.85 1.07
CA ALA A 50 -5.01 4.86 0.44
C ALA A 50 -4.85 5.15 -1.06
N TRP A 51 -5.93 5.52 -1.75
CA TRP A 51 -5.85 5.92 -3.15
C TRP A 51 -5.12 7.23 -3.38
N TRP A 52 -5.31 8.22 -2.52
CA TRP A 52 -4.54 9.47 -2.61
C TRP A 52 -3.03 9.20 -2.42
N MET A 53 -2.65 8.40 -1.40
CA MET A 53 -1.26 8.03 -1.15
C MET A 53 -0.64 7.22 -2.31
N SER A 54 -1.43 6.38 -2.99
CA SER A 54 -0.96 5.69 -4.21
C SER A 54 -0.75 6.64 -5.39
N GLY A 55 -1.51 7.73 -5.49
CA GLY A 55 -1.33 8.78 -6.50
C GLY A 55 -0.09 9.62 -6.22
N GLU A 56 0.08 10.08 -4.98
CA GLU A 56 1.29 10.80 -4.53
C GLU A 56 2.55 9.98 -4.73
N ALA A 57 2.48 8.66 -4.46
CA ALA A 57 3.50 7.73 -4.86
C ALA A 57 3.75 7.89 -6.36
N LEU A 58 2.78 7.56 -7.22
CA LEU A 58 2.95 7.63 -8.68
C LEU A 58 3.50 8.96 -9.22
N GLU A 59 3.11 10.10 -8.66
CA GLU A 59 3.54 11.43 -9.10
C GLU A 59 4.91 11.84 -8.54
N GLY A 60 5.22 11.48 -7.29
CA GLY A 60 6.34 12.05 -6.52
C GLY A 60 7.67 11.29 -6.57
N GLY A 61 7.70 9.98 -6.83
CA GLY A 61 8.94 9.18 -6.65
C GLY A 61 9.46 8.42 -7.88
N GLY A 62 9.28 8.96 -9.08
CA GLY A 62 9.91 8.39 -10.29
C GLY A 62 9.16 7.19 -10.89
N PHE A 63 7.85 7.08 -10.64
CA PHE A 63 7.00 5.96 -11.04
C PHE A 63 6.55 6.02 -12.52
N ALA A 64 7.26 6.75 -13.38
CA ALA A 64 6.93 6.87 -14.80
C ALA A 64 7.04 5.54 -15.59
N ALA A 65 7.41 4.43 -14.95
CA ALA A 65 7.62 3.13 -15.57
C ALA A 65 6.89 1.95 -14.91
N GLU A 66 6.16 2.13 -13.80
CA GLU A 66 5.60 0.99 -13.06
C GLU A 66 4.08 0.90 -13.12
N ASP A 67 3.62 -0.35 -13.22
CA ASP A 67 2.28 -0.76 -13.63
C ASP A 67 1.17 0.24 -13.25
N PRO A 68 0.39 0.74 -14.23
CA PRO A 68 -0.69 1.69 -13.96
C PRO A 68 -1.80 1.08 -13.09
N VAL A 69 -1.76 -0.23 -12.88
CA VAL A 69 -2.84 -0.99 -12.25
C VAL A 69 -2.47 -1.32 -10.81
N TRP A 70 -3.18 -0.72 -9.86
CA TRP A 70 -2.93 -0.88 -8.42
C TRP A 70 -4.13 -1.49 -7.71
N ASP A 71 -3.86 -2.28 -6.69
CA ASP A 71 -4.85 -2.94 -5.85
C ASP A 71 -5.00 -2.24 -4.52
N LEU A 72 -6.23 -2.31 -4.02
CA LEU A 72 -6.60 -1.93 -2.66
C LEU A 72 -6.96 -3.17 -1.86
N TRP A 73 -6.45 -3.20 -0.64
CA TRP A 73 -6.67 -4.26 0.33
C TRP A 73 -7.26 -3.67 1.60
N GLU A 74 -8.35 -4.24 2.07
CA GLU A 74 -8.79 -4.06 3.44
C GLU A 74 -7.96 -4.93 4.37
N VAL A 75 -7.58 -4.38 5.52
CA VAL A 75 -6.72 -5.02 6.52
C VAL A 75 -7.44 -5.05 7.85
N ASN A 76 -7.63 -6.25 8.40
CA ASN A 76 -8.16 -6.45 9.74
C ASN A 76 -7.06 -6.35 10.80
N LEU A 77 -7.06 -5.26 11.56
CA LEU A 77 -6.07 -4.96 12.61
C LEU A 77 -6.42 -5.54 13.99
N ALA A 78 -7.46 -6.37 14.11
CA ALA A 78 -7.83 -6.97 15.39
C ALA A 78 -6.68 -7.81 15.98
N GLY A 79 -6.11 -7.32 17.09
CA GLY A 79 -4.98 -7.95 17.78
C GLY A 79 -3.61 -7.65 17.14
N ILE A 80 -3.53 -6.69 16.21
CA ILE A 80 -2.28 -6.26 15.58
C ILE A 80 -1.88 -4.90 16.18
N GLU A 81 -0.66 -4.83 16.70
CA GLU A 81 -0.07 -3.57 17.18
C GLU A 81 0.11 -2.60 16.01
N HIS A 82 -0.29 -1.34 16.21
CA HIS A 82 -0.18 -0.29 15.19
C HIS A 82 -0.14 1.09 15.84
N THR A 83 0.43 2.06 15.13
CA THR A 83 0.37 3.48 15.50
C THR A 83 -0.34 4.27 14.41
N THR A 84 -0.96 5.38 14.80
CA THR A 84 -1.56 6.34 13.85
C THR A 84 -0.73 7.61 13.85
N GLY A 85 -0.47 8.14 12.66
CA GLY A 85 0.24 9.39 12.45
C GLY A 85 -0.55 10.61 12.93
N THR A 86 -0.14 11.78 12.45
CA THR A 86 -0.75 13.04 12.84
C THR A 86 -2.08 13.27 12.12
N PRO A 87 -2.94 14.18 12.60
CA PRO A 87 -4.18 14.51 11.89
C PRO A 87 -3.99 14.99 10.44
N SER A 88 -2.83 15.61 10.14
CA SER A 88 -2.49 16.09 8.79
C SER A 88 -1.95 14.99 7.87
N TYR A 89 -1.45 13.89 8.45
CA TYR A 89 -0.96 12.73 7.72
C TYR A 89 -1.28 11.46 8.52
N PRO A 90 -2.55 11.01 8.49
CA PRO A 90 -3.02 9.96 9.39
C PRO A 90 -2.66 8.57 8.85
N GLU A 91 -1.42 8.37 8.43
CA GLU A 91 -0.87 7.06 8.09
C GLU A 91 -0.92 6.15 9.32
N ILE A 92 -1.32 4.90 9.10
CA ILE A 92 -1.24 3.85 10.12
C ILE A 92 0.00 3.02 9.81
N THR A 93 0.88 2.87 10.81
CA THR A 93 2.08 2.05 10.67
C THR A 93 1.97 0.79 11.52
N VAL A 94 2.33 -0.35 10.92
CA VAL A 94 2.31 -1.66 11.57
C VAL A 94 3.74 -2.21 11.63
N PRO A 95 4.35 -2.40 12.82
CA PRO A 95 5.74 -2.83 12.97
C PRO A 95 5.93 -4.35 12.81
N SER A 96 4.94 -5.04 12.21
CA SER A 96 4.97 -6.48 11.97
C SER A 96 4.43 -6.84 10.59
N CYS A 97 4.81 -8.02 10.09
CA CYS A 97 4.19 -8.58 8.89
C CYS A 97 2.70 -8.88 9.14
N ILE A 98 1.86 -8.67 8.14
CA ILE A 98 0.42 -8.93 8.22
C ILE A 98 0.11 -10.20 7.43
N PRO A 99 -0.41 -11.26 8.07
CA PRO A 99 -0.66 -12.53 7.41
C PRO A 99 -1.85 -12.45 6.42
N PRO A 100 -1.91 -13.35 5.42
CA PRO A 100 -2.86 -13.26 4.32
C PRO A 100 -4.33 -13.41 4.75
N ASP A 101 -4.62 -14.10 5.85
CA ASP A 101 -5.96 -14.25 6.43
C ASP A 101 -6.54 -12.94 7.00
N ARG A 102 -5.70 -11.90 7.12
CA ARG A 102 -6.11 -10.55 7.55
C ARG A 102 -6.38 -9.60 6.39
N LEU A 103 -6.22 -10.07 5.16
CA LEU A 103 -6.26 -9.24 3.97
C LEU A 103 -7.45 -9.61 3.09
N THR A 104 -8.29 -8.63 2.79
CA THR A 104 -9.36 -8.76 1.80
C THR A 104 -9.03 -7.86 0.63
N TRP A 105 -8.89 -8.42 -0.57
CA TRP A 105 -8.80 -7.61 -1.78
C TRP A 105 -10.16 -6.97 -2.05
N ILE A 106 -10.20 -5.64 -2.19
CA ILE A 106 -11.46 -4.89 -2.34
C ILE A 106 -11.61 -4.17 -3.67
N GLY A 107 -10.52 -3.98 -4.42
CA GLY A 107 -10.63 -3.39 -5.75
C GLY A 107 -9.31 -3.11 -6.43
N THR A 108 -9.41 -2.71 -7.68
CA THR A 108 -8.29 -2.32 -8.53
C THR A 108 -8.59 -0.95 -9.13
N ARG A 109 -7.58 -0.08 -9.19
CA ARG A 109 -7.64 1.19 -9.89
C ARG A 109 -6.53 1.23 -10.93
N THR A 110 -6.88 1.68 -12.13
CA THR A 110 -5.91 2.01 -13.17
C THR A 110 -5.66 3.52 -13.15
N PHE A 111 -4.41 3.90 -12.95
CA PHE A 111 -3.90 5.26 -13.02
C PHE A 111 -3.38 5.51 -14.44
N GLY A 112 -3.65 6.68 -15.01
CA GLY A 112 -2.99 7.11 -16.26
C GLY A 112 -3.18 6.20 -17.49
N VAL A 113 -4.42 5.83 -17.82
CA VAL A 113 -4.76 5.46 -19.21
C VAL A 113 -5.89 6.37 -19.69
N GLY A 114 -5.51 7.52 -20.25
CA GLY A 114 -6.41 8.49 -20.92
C GLY A 114 -6.04 9.95 -20.64
N ASP A 115 -5.79 10.84 -21.60
CA ASP A 115 -5.99 10.74 -23.05
C ASP A 115 -4.77 11.29 -23.81
N ALA A 116 -4.29 10.51 -24.79
CA ALA A 116 -3.68 11.14 -25.96
C ALA A 116 -4.83 11.80 -26.74
N ALA A 117 -5.02 13.10 -26.51
CA ALA A 117 -5.82 13.98 -27.35
C ALA A 117 -4.88 14.98 -28.03
#